data_AF-A0A672GY36-F1
#
_entry.id   AF-A0A672GY36-F1
#
_cell.length_a   1.000
_cell.length_b   1.000
_cell.length_c   1.000
_cell.angle_alpha   90.00
_cell.angle_beta   90.00
_cell.angle_gamma   90.00
#
_symmetry.space_group_name_H-M   'P 1'
#
loop_
_entity.id
_entity.type
_entity.pdbx_description
1 polymer ?
#
loop_
_entity_poly.entity_id
_entity_poly.type
_entity_poly.pdbx_seq_one_letter_code
_entity_poly.pdbx_strand_id
1 'polypeptide(L)'
;EPFTVYCACIVTINTLTFFQCSRTLKQLHYVNWPDHGVPDSIPPILDMLHDMRSFQAHEDVPICIHCSAGCGRTGALCVIDYTWNLLKNNMIASNFCIFDLVQNMRTQRPSVVQTKEQYELVYRTIKFLFERYLEIMDSQTCQNEVGDAKISSGRDAETLFSVRLFKIAALGQGNIVNC
;
A
#
# COMPACT_ATOMS: atom_id res chain seq x y z
N GLU A 1 -14.93 21.39 19.87
CA GLU A 1 -14.69 21.18 18.42
C GLU A 1 -13.40 20.38 18.20
N PRO A 2 -13.42 19.07 17.87
CA PRO A 2 -12.20 18.44 17.40
C PRO A 2 -12.45 17.63 16.12
N PHE A 3 -12.26 18.28 14.98
CA PHE A 3 -11.87 17.59 13.75
C PHE A 3 -10.57 18.23 13.27
N THR A 4 -9.46 17.52 13.43
CA THR A 4 -8.22 17.90 12.75
C THR A 4 -8.33 17.42 11.32
N VAL A 5 -8.51 18.35 10.38
CA VAL A 5 -8.49 18.05 8.95
C VAL A 5 -7.03 17.88 8.52
N TYR A 6 -6.55 16.64 8.47
CA TYR A 6 -5.39 16.33 7.66
C TYR A 6 -5.90 16.14 6.21
N CYS A 7 -5.28 16.88 5.30
CA CYS A 7 -5.68 17.04 3.90
C CYS A 7 -6.35 15.78 3.30
N ALA A 8 -7.62 15.91 2.87
CA ALA A 8 -8.49 14.88 2.24
C ALA A 8 -9.13 13.76 3.10
N CYS A 9 -8.69 13.50 4.33
CA CYS A 9 -9.28 12.46 5.19
C CYS A 9 -9.85 13.03 6.50
N ILE A 10 -11.13 12.76 6.78
CA ILE A 10 -11.76 13.11 8.05
C ILE A 10 -11.53 11.97 9.04
N VAL A 11 -10.84 12.23 10.15
CA VAL A 11 -10.66 11.26 11.23
C VAL A 11 -11.71 11.50 12.31
N THR A 12 -12.46 10.46 12.66
CA THR A 12 -13.43 10.50 13.76
C THR A 12 -13.11 9.43 14.79
N ILE A 13 -13.31 9.77 16.06
CA ILE A 13 -13.11 8.85 17.19
C ILE A 13 -14.49 8.52 17.76
N ASN A 14 -14.86 7.25 17.68
CA ASN A 14 -16.15 6.75 18.13
C ASN A 14 -15.94 5.75 19.26
N THR A 15 -16.79 5.79 20.29
CA THR A 15 -16.80 4.77 21.34
C THR A 15 -17.96 3.83 21.10
N LEU A 16 -17.66 2.56 20.83
CA LEU A 16 -18.66 1.50 20.70
C LEU A 16 -18.76 0.76 22.03
N THR A 17 -19.95 0.79 22.63
CA THR A 17 -20.26 0.05 23.86
C THR A 17 -21.19 -1.10 23.55
N PHE A 18 -20.81 -2.31 23.95
CA PHE A 18 -21.65 -3.49 23.84
C PHE A 18 -21.58 -4.30 25.15
N PHE A 19 -22.75 -4.63 25.70
CA PHE A 19 -22.91 -5.09 27.08
C PHE A 19 -22.26 -4.14 28.11
N GLN A 20 -21.09 -4.49 28.64
CA GLN A 20 -20.30 -3.69 29.60
C GLN A 20 -18.86 -3.45 29.11
N CYS A 21 -18.60 -3.73 27.83
CA CYS A 21 -17.30 -3.52 27.22
C CYS A 21 -17.39 -2.33 26.27
N SER A 22 -16.52 -1.35 26.48
CA SER A 22 -16.36 -0.21 25.58
C SER A 22 -15.07 -0.34 24.79
N ARG A 23 -15.14 -0.06 23.49
CA ARG A 23 -13.99 0.00 22.59
C ARG A 23 -13.97 1.32 21.85
N THR A 24 -12.80 1.93 21.76
CA THR A 24 -12.59 3.12 20.95
C THR A 24 -12.23 2.72 19.53
N LEU A 25 -12.97 3.24 18.56
CA LEU A 25 -12.77 3.05 17.14
C LEU A 25 -12.29 4.37 16.53
N LYS A 26 -11.26 4.28 15.68
CA LYS A 26 -10.84 5.40 14.83
C LYS A 26 -11.34 5.11 13.42
N GLN A 27 -12.19 5.99 12.90
CA GLN A 27 -12.73 5.89 11.55
C GLN A 27 -12.12 6.97 10.68
N LEU A 28 -11.45 6.53 9.60
CA LEU A 28 -10.86 7.39 8.58
C LEU A 28 -11.85 7.44 7.41
N HIS A 29 -12.32 8.64 7.09
CA HIS A 29 -13.28 8.87 6.03
C HIS A 29 -12.65 9.72 4.93
N TYR A 30 -12.26 9.05 3.85
CA TYR A 30 -11.75 9.70 2.64
C TYR A 30 -12.89 10.17 1.75
N VAL A 31 -13.07 11.48 1.66
CA VAL A 31 -14.24 12.09 1.00
C VAL A 31 -14.03 12.40 -0.48
N ASN A 32 -12.78 12.50 -0.92
CA ASN A 32 -12.42 12.94 -2.29
C ASN A 32 -12.17 11.76 -3.25
N TRP A 33 -12.93 10.67 -3.12
CA TRP A 33 -12.87 9.53 -4.06
C TRP A 33 -14.23 9.34 -4.75
N PRO A 34 -14.40 9.81 -6.00
CA PRO A 34 -15.65 9.69 -6.72
C PRO A 34 -16.03 8.23 -6.97
N ASP A 35 -17.33 7.95 -6.98
CA ASP A 35 -17.81 6.60 -7.28
C ASP A 35 -17.49 6.25 -8.74
N HIS A 36 -16.97 5.05 -8.98
CA HIS A 36 -16.45 4.60 -10.28
C HIS A 36 -15.28 5.40 -10.89
N GLY A 37 -14.74 6.39 -10.18
CA GLY A 37 -13.55 7.12 -10.58
C GLY A 37 -12.32 6.82 -9.71
N VAL A 38 -11.35 7.73 -9.80
CA VAL A 38 -10.10 7.71 -9.02
C VAL A 38 -9.87 9.09 -8.42
N PRO A 39 -9.11 9.21 -7.31
CA PRO A 39 -8.70 10.51 -6.81
C PRO A 39 -7.74 11.19 -7.80
N ASP A 40 -7.72 12.53 -7.80
CA ASP A 40 -6.90 13.33 -8.71
C ASP A 40 -5.39 13.17 -8.46
N SER A 41 -5.01 12.73 -7.26
CA SER A 41 -3.62 12.53 -6.87
C SER A 41 -3.43 11.34 -5.93
N ILE A 42 -2.24 10.75 -5.99
CA ILE A 42 -1.83 9.58 -5.20
C ILE A 42 -1.50 9.92 -3.74
N PRO A 43 -0.78 11.02 -3.41
CA PRO A 43 -0.31 11.27 -2.05
C PRO A 43 -1.40 11.19 -0.96
N PRO A 44 -2.61 11.76 -1.12
CA PRO A 44 -3.62 11.69 -0.07
C PRO A 44 -4.11 10.26 0.24
N ILE A 45 -4.06 9.35 -0.73
CA ILE A 45 -4.38 7.93 -0.52
C ILE A 45 -3.29 7.27 0.33
N LEU A 46 -2.03 7.55 0.03
CA LEU A 46 -0.89 7.01 0.78
C LEU A 46 -0.84 7.56 2.20
N ASP A 47 -1.15 8.84 2.39
CA ASP A 47 -1.24 9.47 3.71
C ASP A 47 -2.33 8.80 4.56
N MET A 48 -3.52 8.58 3.97
CA MET A 48 -4.58 7.85 4.66
C MET A 48 -4.17 6.41 5.02
N LEU A 49 -3.50 5.68 4.13
CA LEU A 49 -3.02 4.32 4.43
C LEU A 49 -1.93 4.34 5.53
N HIS A 50 -1.08 5.36 5.54
CA HIS A 50 -0.09 5.56 6.59
C HIS A 50 -0.77 5.80 7.94
N ASP A 51 -1.74 6.71 8.01
CA ASP A 51 -2.51 7.01 9.22
C ASP A 51 -3.32 5.80 9.69
N MET A 52 -3.93 5.07 8.77
CA MET A 52 -4.66 3.84 9.05
C MET A 52 -3.76 2.83 9.77
N ARG A 53 -2.53 2.63 9.29
CA ARG A 53 -1.56 1.71 9.90
C ARG A 53 -0.92 2.27 11.17
N SER A 54 -0.76 3.58 11.31
CA SER A 54 -0.24 4.20 12.55
C SER A 54 -1.22 4.08 13.73
N PHE A 55 -2.51 3.94 13.44
CA PHE A 55 -3.55 3.74 14.45
C PHE A 55 -3.83 2.28 14.80
N GLN A 56 -3.30 1.33 14.03
CA GLN A 56 -3.45 -0.08 14.31
C GLN A 56 -2.55 -0.46 15.50
N ALA A 57 -3.17 -0.87 16.62
CA ALA A 57 -2.43 -1.24 17.82
C ALA A 57 -1.59 -2.52 17.63
N HIS A 58 -2.14 -3.50 16.91
CA HIS A 58 -1.51 -4.81 16.67
C HIS A 58 -1.86 -5.35 15.28
N GLU A 59 -0.92 -6.04 14.64
CA GLU A 59 -1.08 -6.58 13.28
C GLU A 59 -2.07 -7.75 13.18
N ASP A 60 -2.37 -8.42 14.28
CA ASP A 60 -3.29 -9.57 14.37
C ASP A 60 -4.77 -9.16 14.36
N VAL A 61 -5.07 -7.87 14.50
CA VAL A 61 -6.45 -7.36 14.44
C VAL A 61 -6.77 -6.86 13.02
N PRO A 62 -7.86 -7.32 12.40
CA PRO A 62 -8.23 -6.88 11.06
C PRO A 62 -8.66 -5.41 11.04
N ILE A 63 -8.26 -4.69 10.00
CA ILE A 63 -8.77 -3.35 9.70
C ILE A 63 -10.00 -3.48 8.80
N CYS A 64 -11.08 -2.79 9.15
CA CYS A 64 -12.26 -2.69 8.30
C CYS A 64 -12.08 -1.59 7.25
N ILE A 65 -12.04 -1.96 5.97
CA ILE A 65 -12.05 -1.03 4.84
C ILE A 65 -13.35 -1.26 4.07
N HIS A 66 -14.13 -0.20 3.84
CA HIS A 66 -15.38 -0.29 3.08
C HIS A 66 -15.58 0.91 2.15
N CYS A 67 -16.45 0.75 1.17
CA CYS A 67 -17.00 1.84 0.38
C CYS A 67 -18.54 1.71 0.39
N SER A 68 -19.20 1.73 -0.77
CA SER A 68 -20.61 1.34 -0.90
C SER A 68 -20.74 -0.18 -1.05
N ALA A 69 -20.29 -0.75 -2.19
CA ALA A 69 -20.36 -2.20 -2.44
C ALA A 69 -19.25 -3.02 -1.75
N GLY A 70 -18.20 -2.36 -1.24
CA GLY A 70 -17.05 -3.05 -0.65
C GLY A 70 -16.23 -3.84 -1.69
N CYS A 71 -16.06 -3.28 -2.90
CA CYS A 71 -15.39 -3.94 -4.02
C CYS A 71 -14.32 -3.05 -4.69
N GLY A 72 -14.71 -1.98 -5.40
CA GLY A 72 -13.78 -1.16 -6.20
C GLY A 72 -12.75 -0.39 -5.38
N ARG A 73 -13.16 0.70 -4.72
CA ARG A 73 -12.31 1.55 -3.86
C ARG A 73 -11.67 0.75 -2.72
N THR A 74 -12.47 -0.09 -2.06
CA THR A 74 -12.01 -1.03 -1.03
C THR A 74 -10.89 -1.92 -1.55
N GLY A 75 -11.10 -2.57 -2.70
CA GLY A 75 -10.11 -3.44 -3.31
C GLY A 75 -8.82 -2.71 -3.69
N ALA A 76 -8.94 -1.51 -4.26
CA ALA A 76 -7.77 -0.69 -4.62
C ALA A 76 -6.91 -0.38 -3.39
N LEU A 77 -7.52 0.06 -2.29
CA LEU A 77 -6.81 0.30 -1.02
C LEU A 77 -6.16 -0.97 -0.46
N CYS A 78 -6.89 -2.09 -0.45
CA CYS A 78 -6.35 -3.36 0.04
C CYS A 78 -5.13 -3.83 -0.76
N VAL A 79 -5.17 -3.72 -2.10
CA VAL A 79 -4.06 -4.13 -2.97
C VAL A 79 -2.82 -3.25 -2.74
N ILE A 80 -3.01 -1.93 -2.65
CA ILE A 80 -1.92 -0.97 -2.42
C ILE A 80 -1.29 -1.22 -1.05
N ASP A 81 -2.11 -1.30 0.00
CA ASP A 81 -1.64 -1.50 1.37
C ASP A 81 -0.92 -2.85 1.55
N TYR A 82 -1.48 -3.93 1.00
CA TYR A 82 -0.85 -5.24 1.02
C TYR A 82 0.54 -5.21 0.35
N THR A 83 0.62 -4.64 -0.85
CA THR A 83 1.90 -4.50 -1.58
C THR A 83 2.89 -3.64 -0.82
N TRP A 84 2.43 -2.56 -0.20
CA TRP A 84 3.28 -1.67 0.59
C TRP A 84 3.86 -2.37 1.82
N ASN A 85 3.08 -3.22 2.49
CA ASN A 85 3.59 -4.01 3.63
C ASN A 85 4.56 -5.10 3.18
N LEU A 86 4.32 -5.75 2.04
CA LEU A 86 5.31 -6.67 1.44
C LEU A 86 6.63 -5.96 1.13
N LEU A 87 6.58 -4.75 0.57
CA LEU A 87 7.75 -3.93 0.27
C LEU A 87 8.56 -3.60 1.53
N LYS A 88 7.90 -3.06 2.56
CA LYS A 88 8.57 -2.70 3.84
C LYS A 88 9.22 -3.89 4.53
N ASN A 89 8.61 -5.06 4.41
CA ASN A 89 9.08 -6.28 5.06
C ASN A 89 10.07 -7.08 4.20
N ASN A 90 10.46 -6.57 3.02
CA ASN A 90 11.32 -7.26 2.05
C ASN A 90 10.76 -8.63 1.63
N MET A 91 9.44 -8.76 1.54
CA MET A 91 8.72 -10.00 1.22
C MET A 91 8.17 -10.03 -0.21
N ILE A 92 8.55 -9.06 -1.05
CA ILE A 92 8.15 -9.06 -2.46
C ILE A 92 8.92 -10.17 -3.20
N ALA A 93 8.18 -11.13 -3.77
CA ALA A 93 8.75 -12.22 -4.57
C ALA A 93 9.18 -11.72 -5.96
N SER A 94 10.30 -12.21 -6.51
CA SER A 94 10.88 -11.76 -7.80
C SER A 94 9.94 -11.80 -9.00
N ASN A 95 8.90 -12.64 -8.97
CA ASN A 95 7.85 -12.74 -9.98
C ASN A 95 6.57 -11.96 -9.61
N PHE A 96 6.67 -10.97 -8.73
CA PHE A 96 5.53 -10.16 -8.28
C PHE A 96 4.79 -9.53 -9.46
N CYS A 97 3.48 -9.75 -9.50
CA CYS A 97 2.60 -9.32 -10.57
C CYS A 97 1.31 -8.76 -9.97
N ILE A 98 1.00 -7.49 -10.26
CA ILE A 98 -0.19 -6.82 -9.75
C ILE A 98 -1.46 -7.50 -10.28
N PHE A 99 -1.43 -8.00 -11.52
CA PHE A 99 -2.56 -8.71 -12.12
C PHE A 99 -2.89 -9.99 -11.33
N ASP A 100 -1.89 -10.83 -11.07
CA ASP A 100 -2.07 -12.08 -10.31
C ASP A 100 -2.52 -11.80 -8.87
N LEU A 101 -1.99 -10.75 -8.26
CA LEU A 101 -2.42 -10.30 -6.94
C LEU A 101 -3.91 -9.92 -6.91
N VAL A 102 -4.35 -9.08 -7.85
CA VAL A 102 -5.76 -8.67 -7.95
C VAL A 102 -6.67 -9.88 -8.23
N GLN A 103 -6.24 -10.78 -9.13
CA GLN A 103 -6.99 -12.00 -9.43
C GLN A 103 -7.10 -12.93 -8.23
N ASN A 104 -6.04 -13.07 -7.43
CA ASN A 104 -6.08 -13.81 -6.16
C ASN A 104 -7.03 -13.15 -5.16
N MET A 105 -6.96 -11.83 -4.96
CA MET A 105 -7.87 -11.14 -4.04
C MET A 105 -9.34 -11.27 -4.47
N ARG A 106 -9.62 -11.38 -5.78
CA ARG A 106 -10.97 -11.64 -6.30
C ARG A 106 -11.53 -13.00 -5.92
N THR A 107 -10.68 -13.99 -5.59
CA THR A 107 -11.16 -15.28 -5.06
C THR A 107 -11.63 -15.18 -3.60
N GLN A 108 -11.21 -14.13 -2.89
CA GLN A 108 -11.60 -13.87 -1.49
C GLN A 108 -12.79 -12.90 -1.41
N ARG A 109 -12.84 -11.89 -2.30
CA ARG A 109 -13.96 -10.94 -2.42
C ARG A 109 -14.26 -10.67 -3.89
N PRO A 110 -15.46 -10.99 -4.40
CA PRO A 110 -15.80 -10.76 -5.79
C PRO A 110 -15.66 -9.29 -6.19
N SER A 111 -15.16 -9.07 -7.41
CA SER A 111 -15.04 -7.75 -8.02
C SER A 111 -14.13 -6.78 -7.28
N VAL A 112 -13.15 -7.26 -6.49
CA VAL A 112 -12.02 -6.43 -6.03
C VAL A 112 -11.41 -5.68 -7.22
N VAL A 113 -11.28 -4.36 -7.11
CA VAL A 113 -10.90 -3.43 -8.19
C VAL A 113 -11.85 -3.57 -9.39
N GLN A 114 -12.82 -2.66 -9.51
CA GLN A 114 -13.97 -2.84 -10.41
C GLN A 114 -13.76 -2.24 -11.80
N THR A 115 -13.03 -1.13 -11.91
CA THR A 115 -12.87 -0.41 -13.18
C THR A 115 -11.41 -0.39 -13.63
N LYS A 116 -11.20 -0.13 -14.92
CA LYS A 116 -9.87 0.03 -15.49
C LYS A 116 -9.10 1.17 -14.83
N GLU A 117 -9.77 2.29 -14.57
CA GLU A 117 -9.20 3.47 -13.96
C GLU A 117 -8.70 3.16 -12.54
N GLN A 118 -9.46 2.39 -11.77
CA GLN A 118 -9.04 1.92 -10.44
C GLN A 118 -7.81 1.00 -10.53
N TYR A 119 -7.76 0.12 -11.52
CA TYR A 119 -6.59 -0.74 -11.75
C TYR A 119 -5.36 0.07 -12.15
N GLU A 120 -5.52 1.07 -13.02
CA GLU A 120 -4.45 2.01 -13.38
C GLU A 120 -3.96 2.80 -12.16
N LEU A 121 -4.85 3.26 -11.29
CA LEU A 121 -4.49 3.93 -10.04
C LEU A 121 -3.64 3.03 -9.15
N VAL A 122 -4.06 1.76 -8.96
CA VAL A 122 -3.29 0.76 -8.20
C VAL A 122 -1.90 0.59 -8.81
N TYR A 123 -1.81 0.41 -10.13
CA TYR A 123 -0.54 0.24 -10.84
C TYR A 123 0.38 1.46 -10.67
N ARG A 124 -0.12 2.66 -10.93
CA ARG A 124 0.65 3.92 -10.80
C ARG A 124 1.12 4.14 -9.36
N THR A 125 0.28 3.83 -8.38
CA THR A 125 0.61 3.95 -6.96
C THR A 125 1.70 2.96 -6.55
N ILE A 126 1.56 1.69 -6.93
CA ILE A 126 2.57 0.67 -6.62
C ILE A 126 3.89 1.02 -7.31
N LYS A 127 3.87 1.40 -8.59
CA LYS A 127 5.08 1.87 -9.29
C LYS A 127 5.78 2.99 -8.53
N PHE A 128 5.04 4.01 -8.11
CA PHE A 128 5.58 5.11 -7.30
C PHE A 128 6.20 4.62 -5.98
N LEU A 129 5.55 3.68 -5.29
CA LEU A 129 6.08 3.09 -4.05
C LEU A 129 7.41 2.35 -4.28
N PHE A 130 7.52 1.59 -5.37
CA PHE A 130 8.76 0.92 -5.76
C PHE A 130 9.87 1.91 -6.10
N GLU A 131 9.58 2.95 -6.89
CA GLU A 131 10.55 4.00 -7.24
C GLU A 131 11.11 4.66 -5.98
N ARG A 132 10.23 5.06 -5.05
CA ARG A 132 10.66 5.65 -3.77
C ARG A 132 11.47 4.70 -2.89
N TYR A 133 11.09 3.42 -2.86
CA TYR A 133 11.82 2.41 -2.10
C TYR A 133 13.24 2.21 -2.65
N LEU A 134 13.39 2.17 -3.97
CA LEU A 134 14.70 2.08 -4.64
C LEU A 134 15.58 3.31 -4.36
N GLU A 135 15.01 4.53 -4.42
CA GLU A 135 15.74 5.77 -4.10
C GLU A 135 16.31 5.78 -2.67
N ILE A 136 15.52 5.30 -1.69
CA ILE A 136 15.94 5.21 -0.29
C ILE A 136 17.10 4.22 -0.14
N MET A 137 17.03 3.07 -0.81
CA MET A 137 18.09 2.06 -0.74
C MET A 137 19.37 2.48 -1.46
N ASP A 138 19.27 3.11 -2.64
CA ASP A 138 20.42 3.64 -3.37
C ASP A 138 21.15 4.70 -2.50
N SER A 139 20.40 5.55 -1.79
CA SER A 139 20.96 6.56 -0.88
C SER A 139 21.68 5.97 0.33
N GLN A 140 21.20 4.84 0.86
CA GLN A 140 21.85 4.13 1.98
C GLN A 140 23.12 3.41 1.54
N THR A 141 23.16 2.88 0.33
CA THR A 141 24.36 2.21 -0.23
C THR A 141 25.52 3.20 -0.37
N CYS A 142 25.25 4.42 -0.85
CA CYS A 142 26.26 5.48 -0.98
C CYS A 142 26.81 5.97 0.37
N GLN A 143 26.05 5.87 1.46
CA GLN A 143 26.52 6.26 2.80
C GLN A 143 27.33 5.14 3.48
N ASN A 144 27.00 3.87 3.20
CA ASN A 144 27.72 2.72 3.75
C ASN A 144 29.07 2.48 3.06
N GLU A 145 29.27 2.95 1.83
CA GLU A 145 30.59 2.88 1.16
C GLU A 145 31.63 3.86 1.75
N VAL A 146 31.20 4.84 2.55
CA VAL A 146 32.08 5.81 3.22
C VAL A 146 32.48 5.34 4.64
N GLY A 147 31.80 4.32 5.18
CA GLY A 147 32.06 3.75 6.51
C GLY A 147 32.18 2.23 6.49
N ASP A 148 33.38 1.74 6.74
CA ASP A 148 33.76 0.34 6.95
C ASP A 148 33.96 -0.59 5.74
N ALA A 149 35.24 -0.68 5.35
CA ALA A 149 35.83 -1.94 4.98
C ALA A 149 35.86 -2.89 6.19
N LYS A 150 34.81 -3.71 6.42
CA LYS A 150 34.91 -5.11 6.89
C LYS A 150 33.57 -5.82 7.16
N ILE A 151 33.53 -7.07 6.64
CA ILE A 151 32.68 -8.24 6.96
C ILE A 151 31.24 -8.20 6.42
N SER A 152 31.09 -8.82 5.25
CA SER A 152 29.84 -9.17 4.58
C SER A 152 29.01 -10.19 5.37
N SER A 153 27.77 -9.84 5.70
CA SER A 153 26.74 -10.81 6.10
C SER A 153 25.92 -11.21 4.87
N GLY A 154 25.70 -12.52 4.66
CA GLY A 154 25.05 -13.05 3.45
C GLY A 154 23.60 -12.60 3.21
N ARG A 155 22.94 -11.99 4.20
CA ARG A 155 21.56 -11.47 4.08
C ARG A 155 21.48 -10.16 3.28
N ASP A 156 22.52 -9.34 3.34
CA ASP A 156 22.55 -8.06 2.65
C ASP A 156 22.73 -8.28 1.14
N ALA A 157 23.51 -9.30 0.76
CA ALA A 157 23.77 -9.68 -0.63
C ALA A 157 22.53 -10.27 -1.35
N GLU A 158 21.72 -11.11 -0.68
CA GLU A 158 20.48 -11.62 -1.26
C GLU A 158 19.43 -10.52 -1.44
N THR A 159 19.34 -9.59 -0.48
CA THR A 159 18.46 -8.43 -0.58
C THR A 159 18.88 -7.55 -1.75
N LEU A 160 20.17 -7.19 -1.84
CA LEU A 160 20.75 -6.43 -2.97
C LEU A 160 20.57 -7.13 -4.33
N PHE A 161 20.67 -8.47 -4.37
CA PHE A 161 20.47 -9.25 -5.59
C PHE A 161 19.01 -9.25 -6.05
N SER A 162 18.07 -9.46 -5.12
CA SER A 162 16.63 -9.37 -5.38
C SER A 162 16.26 -7.97 -5.90
N VAL A 163 16.78 -6.93 -5.24
CA VAL A 163 16.57 -5.52 -5.59
C VAL A 163 17.12 -5.16 -6.99
N ARG A 164 18.32 -5.65 -7.35
CA ARG A 164 18.87 -5.45 -8.70
C ARG A 164 18.04 -6.16 -9.77
N LEU A 165 17.54 -7.37 -9.48
CA LEU A 165 16.61 -8.09 -10.36
C LEU A 165 15.31 -7.28 -10.57
N PHE A 166 14.80 -6.64 -9.52
CA PHE A 166 13.62 -5.77 -9.59
C PHE A 166 13.82 -4.52 -10.44
N LYS A 167 15.00 -3.87 -10.35
CA LYS A 167 15.36 -2.72 -11.20
C LYS A 167 15.28 -3.10 -12.69
N ILE A 168 15.66 -4.34 -13.02
CA ILE A 168 15.57 -4.89 -14.39
C ILE A 168 14.13 -5.21 -14.79
N ALA A 169 13.33 -5.80 -13.90
CA ALA A 169 11.93 -6.16 -14.18
C ALA A 169 11.00 -4.94 -14.32
N ALA A 170 11.16 -3.93 -13.46
CA ALA A 170 10.33 -2.71 -13.47
C ALA A 170 10.58 -1.82 -14.69
N LEU A 171 11.80 -1.84 -15.25
CA LEU A 171 12.14 -1.13 -16.49
C LEU A 171 11.69 -1.89 -17.76
N GLY A 172 11.32 -3.17 -17.65
CA GLY A 172 11.01 -4.04 -18.79
C GLY A 172 9.52 -4.20 -19.15
N GLN A 173 8.58 -3.75 -18.31
CA GLN A 173 7.14 -3.95 -18.54
C GLN A 173 6.45 -2.66 -19.01
N GLY A 174 6.89 -2.17 -20.18
CA GLY A 174 6.25 -1.09 -20.93
C GLY A 174 5.07 -1.53 -21.82
N ASN A 175 4.46 -2.69 -21.58
CA ASN A 175 3.28 -3.11 -22.32
C ASN A 175 2.06 -3.11 -21.40
N ILE A 176 1.28 -2.03 -21.51
CA ILE A 176 -0.12 -2.00 -21.16
C ILE A 176 -0.81 -3.02 -22.06
N VAL A 177 -0.92 -4.27 -21.58
CA VAL A 177 -1.87 -5.22 -22.15
C VAL A 177 -3.27 -4.68 -21.84
N ASN A 178 -3.99 -4.32 -22.89
CA ASN A 178 -5.37 -3.88 -22.83
C ASN A 178 -6.21 -4.90 -22.05
N CYS A 179 -6.68 -4.49 -20.88
CA CYS A 179 -7.89 -5.00 -20.26
C CYS A 179 -9.08 -4.16 -20.73
#